data_AF-A0A1Q6IGK6-F1
#
_entry.id   AF-A0A1Q6IGK6-F1
#
_cell.length_a   1.000
_cell.length_b   1.000
_cell.length_c   1.000
_cell.angle_alpha   90.00
_cell.angle_beta   90.00
_cell.angle_gamma   90.00
#
_symmetry.space_group_name_H-M   'P 1'
#
loop_
_entity.id
_entity.type
_entity.pdbx_description
1 polymer ?
#
loop_
_entity_poly.entity_id
_entity_poly.type
_entity_poly.pdbx_seq_one_letter_code
_entity_poly.pdbx_strand_id
1 'polypeptide(L)'
;MCFCLLMIACSKESTLESRINLDELYVIQDDPDDPVKHRIYEIYETYGIPVYFNDTIGRIFLKTDVHGQPVYQYEKLDLAWGYDSYKKLEYHYQYITDPEKQLEVLTWIGQYLRDADKALFPFCFFVPESVTTKNLDNREVTELDQQFMIGFRTLTMIMGNWEGENPGDILLNMKRNMVTQKIKNYSEDLAYFNKVSDANWYGTKYWSEVDNTITTYWNCDVLNPDYTGSLTGEALEEQRVEARAVTGRFGFVMGDEWGGGLFTPYDTQRDLECFVKVILATGSDEVFREQWGTYPLVMEKYEVLYEIITEKLGVEL
;
A
#
# COMPACT_ATOMS: atom_id res chain seq x y z
N MET A 1 -85.00 -9.19 1.19
CA MET A 1 -84.10 -9.79 0.18
C MET A 1 -82.88 -8.89 0.09
N CYS A 2 -81.84 -9.19 0.86
CA CYS A 2 -80.67 -8.33 1.04
C CYS A 2 -79.59 -8.76 0.05
N PHE A 3 -79.05 -7.78 -0.69
CA PHE A 3 -78.10 -7.94 -1.79
C PHE A 3 -76.69 -8.10 -1.18
N CYS A 4 -76.12 -9.31 -1.21
CA CYS A 4 -74.73 -9.52 -0.78
C CYS A 4 -73.77 -9.14 -1.92
N LEU A 5 -73.12 -7.99 -1.77
CA LEU A 5 -71.96 -7.56 -2.57
C LEU A 5 -70.75 -8.44 -2.25
N LEU A 6 -70.21 -9.08 -3.29
CA LEU A 6 -68.94 -9.81 -3.29
C LEU A 6 -67.78 -8.81 -3.16
N MET A 7 -67.05 -8.89 -2.05
CA MET A 7 -65.74 -8.23 -1.90
C MET A 7 -64.66 -9.20 -2.39
N ILE A 8 -64.13 -8.98 -3.59
CA ILE A 8 -62.91 -9.62 -4.09
C ILE A 8 -61.74 -8.80 -3.54
N ALA A 9 -61.09 -9.31 -2.50
CA ALA A 9 -59.93 -8.68 -1.87
C ALA A 9 -58.61 -9.24 -2.42
N CYS A 10 -57.72 -8.30 -2.77
CA CYS A 10 -56.28 -8.37 -3.00
C CYS A 10 -55.71 -9.46 -3.92
N SER A 11 -55.29 -9.02 -5.10
CA SER A 11 -54.20 -9.62 -5.87
C SER A 11 -53.00 -9.86 -4.95
N LYS A 12 -52.49 -11.10 -4.93
CA LYS A 12 -51.22 -11.44 -4.30
C LYS A 12 -50.13 -10.57 -4.93
N GLU A 13 -49.53 -9.69 -4.13
CA GLU A 13 -48.27 -9.05 -4.51
C GLU A 13 -47.25 -10.14 -4.80
N SER A 14 -46.66 -10.10 -5.99
CA SER A 14 -45.52 -10.94 -6.33
C SER A 14 -44.39 -10.63 -5.35
N THR A 15 -43.99 -11.63 -4.58
CA THR A 15 -42.80 -11.58 -3.73
C THR A 15 -41.61 -11.11 -4.56
N LEU A 16 -41.03 -9.96 -4.19
CA LEU A 16 -39.77 -9.47 -4.73
C LEU A 16 -38.67 -10.47 -4.36
N GLU A 17 -38.33 -11.37 -5.28
CA GLU A 17 -37.10 -12.15 -5.16
C GLU A 17 -35.91 -11.22 -5.44
N SER A 18 -35.27 -10.74 -4.38
CA SER A 18 -33.95 -10.12 -4.45
C SER A 18 -32.92 -11.20 -4.84
N ARG A 19 -32.68 -11.37 -6.14
CA ARG A 19 -31.50 -12.10 -6.62
C ARG A 19 -30.39 -11.09 -6.83
N ILE A 20 -29.49 -10.99 -5.86
CA ILE A 20 -28.24 -10.27 -6.01
C ILE A 20 -27.40 -11.05 -7.04
N ASN A 21 -27.34 -10.56 -8.28
CA ASN A 21 -26.49 -11.11 -9.33
C ASN A 21 -25.17 -10.32 -9.33
N LEU A 22 -24.14 -10.84 -8.66
CA LEU A 22 -22.82 -10.23 -8.55
C LEU A 22 -21.82 -10.81 -9.57
N ASP A 23 -22.23 -11.83 -10.32
CA ASP A 23 -21.31 -12.84 -10.87
C ASP A 23 -20.42 -12.31 -12.02
N GLU A 24 -20.62 -11.09 -12.51
CA GLU A 24 -19.86 -10.52 -13.65
C GLU A 24 -19.27 -9.12 -13.43
N LEU A 25 -19.48 -8.48 -12.27
CA LEU A 25 -19.08 -7.06 -12.09
C LEU A 25 -17.56 -6.82 -12.11
N TYR A 26 -16.77 -7.85 -11.79
CA TYR A 26 -15.33 -7.74 -11.60
C TYR A 26 -14.52 -8.27 -12.79
N VAL A 27 -15.19 -8.76 -13.84
CA VAL A 27 -14.53 -9.25 -15.06
C VAL A 27 -14.27 -8.07 -15.99
N ILE A 28 -13.02 -7.88 -16.39
CA ILE A 28 -12.65 -6.88 -17.40
C ILE A 28 -12.87 -7.50 -18.79
N GLN A 29 -13.61 -6.79 -19.64
CA GLN A 29 -13.87 -7.19 -21.03
C GLN A 29 -12.97 -6.40 -21.98
N ASP A 30 -12.48 -7.06 -23.03
CA ASP A 30 -11.70 -6.41 -24.08
C ASP A 30 -12.57 -5.50 -24.94
N ASP A 31 -11.97 -4.40 -25.37
CA ASP A 31 -12.51 -3.46 -26.36
C ASP A 31 -11.32 -3.00 -27.22
N PRO A 32 -10.98 -3.74 -28.29
CA PRO A 32 -9.78 -3.50 -29.08
C PRO A 32 -9.81 -2.17 -29.85
N ASP A 33 -10.99 -1.53 -29.97
CA ASP A 33 -11.15 -0.22 -30.60
C ASP A 33 -10.85 0.93 -29.63
N ASP A 34 -10.77 0.66 -28.32
CA ASP A 34 -10.37 1.60 -27.27
C ASP A 34 -9.00 1.20 -26.71
N PRO A 35 -7.91 1.92 -27.05
CA PRO A 35 -6.55 1.51 -26.67
C PRO A 35 -6.34 1.44 -25.16
N VAL A 36 -7.06 2.25 -24.37
CA VAL A 36 -6.95 2.25 -22.91
C VAL A 36 -7.63 1.00 -22.35
N LYS A 37 -8.86 0.70 -22.78
CA LYS A 37 -9.56 -0.50 -22.33
C LYS A 37 -8.86 -1.78 -22.77
N HIS A 38 -8.38 -1.83 -24.01
CA HIS A 38 -7.58 -2.94 -24.50
C HIS A 38 -6.34 -3.16 -23.62
N ARG A 39 -5.62 -2.08 -23.28
CA ARG A 39 -4.44 -2.18 -22.42
C ARG A 39 -4.77 -2.63 -20.99
N ILE A 40 -5.90 -2.19 -20.42
CA ILE A 40 -6.38 -2.69 -19.12
C ILE A 40 -6.71 -4.18 -19.20
N TYR A 41 -7.35 -4.63 -20.29
CA TYR A 41 -7.66 -6.03 -20.53
C TYR A 41 -6.39 -6.90 -20.62
N GLU A 42 -5.36 -6.45 -21.34
CA GLU A 42 -4.07 -7.17 -21.40
C GLU A 42 -3.42 -7.36 -20.03
N ILE A 43 -3.46 -6.32 -19.17
CA ILE A 43 -2.96 -6.40 -17.79
C ILE A 43 -3.79 -7.41 -16.99
N TYR A 44 -5.12 -7.35 -17.12
CA TYR A 44 -6.03 -8.25 -16.43
C TYR A 44 -5.83 -9.71 -16.86
N GLU A 45 -5.71 -10.00 -18.15
CA GLU A 45 -5.44 -11.36 -18.66
C GLU A 45 -4.08 -11.89 -18.17
N THR A 46 -3.06 -11.03 -18.13
CA THR A 46 -1.69 -11.46 -17.76
C THR A 46 -1.54 -11.67 -16.26
N TYR A 47 -2.07 -10.77 -15.44
CA TYR A 47 -1.81 -10.74 -13.98
C TYR A 47 -3.04 -11.06 -13.13
N GLY A 48 -4.24 -11.05 -13.71
CA GLY A 48 -5.51 -11.17 -12.98
C GLY A 48 -5.91 -9.91 -12.21
N ILE A 49 -5.23 -8.78 -12.43
CA ILE A 49 -5.39 -7.56 -11.64
C ILE A 49 -6.11 -6.47 -12.45
N PRO A 50 -7.33 -6.06 -12.06
CA PRO A 50 -8.07 -4.98 -12.72
C PRO A 50 -7.50 -3.60 -12.37
N VAL A 51 -7.66 -2.66 -13.32
CA VAL A 51 -7.29 -1.24 -13.17
C VAL A 51 -8.50 -0.37 -13.46
N TYR A 52 -8.77 0.58 -12.57
CA TYR A 52 -9.91 1.49 -12.68
C TYR A 52 -9.45 2.96 -12.72
N PHE A 53 -9.89 3.71 -13.73
CA PHE A 53 -9.72 5.17 -13.82
C PHE A 53 -10.91 5.96 -13.27
N ASN A 54 -11.97 5.27 -12.85
CA ASN A 54 -13.11 5.83 -12.12
C ASN A 54 -13.51 4.91 -10.97
N ASP A 55 -14.29 5.42 -10.01
CA ASP A 55 -14.65 4.70 -8.80
C ASP A 55 -15.73 3.62 -9.01
N THR A 56 -16.34 3.51 -10.19
CA THR A 56 -17.47 2.62 -10.44
C THR A 56 -16.98 1.31 -11.06
N ILE A 57 -17.06 0.22 -10.30
CA ILE A 57 -16.67 -1.13 -10.73
C ILE A 57 -17.65 -1.66 -11.76
N GLY A 58 -18.95 -1.45 -11.53
CA GLY A 58 -19.98 -1.84 -12.47
C GLY A 58 -21.38 -1.44 -12.03
N ARG A 59 -22.38 -1.82 -12.83
CA ARG A 59 -23.79 -1.53 -12.56
C ARG A 59 -24.67 -2.74 -12.83
N ILE A 60 -25.64 -2.96 -11.96
CA ILE A 60 -26.65 -4.01 -12.08
C ILE A 60 -27.98 -3.33 -12.41
N PHE A 61 -28.63 -3.74 -13.51
CA PHE A 61 -30.00 -3.33 -13.78
C PHE A 61 -30.95 -3.98 -12.78
N LEU A 62 -31.70 -3.19 -12.03
CA LEU A 62 -32.64 -3.70 -11.03
C LEU A 62 -34.05 -3.85 -11.60
N LYS A 63 -34.58 -2.77 -12.18
CA LYS A 63 -35.95 -2.69 -12.67
C LYS A 63 -36.16 -1.45 -13.53
N THR A 64 -37.31 -1.40 -14.19
CA THR A 64 -37.85 -0.17 -14.75
C THR A 64 -38.80 0.47 -13.74
N ASP A 65 -38.71 1.78 -13.53
CA ASP A 65 -39.59 2.52 -12.63
C ASP A 65 -41.00 2.72 -13.23
N VAL A 66 -41.88 3.36 -12.45
CA VAL A 66 -43.27 3.64 -12.85
C VAL A 66 -43.39 4.60 -14.05
N HIS A 67 -42.29 5.25 -14.45
CA HIS A 67 -42.19 6.17 -15.57
C HIS A 67 -41.45 5.57 -16.78
N GLY A 68 -41.13 4.27 -16.75
CA GLY A 68 -40.42 3.61 -17.84
C GLY A 68 -38.90 3.83 -17.83
N GLN A 69 -38.35 4.45 -16.78
CA GLN A 69 -36.91 4.71 -16.68
C GLN A 69 -36.17 3.54 -16.02
N PRO A 70 -34.99 3.15 -16.52
CA PRO A 70 -34.21 2.08 -15.92
C PRO A 70 -33.58 2.51 -14.59
N VAL A 71 -33.67 1.66 -13.57
CA VAL A 71 -33.05 1.83 -12.26
C VAL A 71 -31.87 0.87 -12.14
N TYR A 72 -30.71 1.40 -11.77
CA TYR A 72 -29.47 0.65 -11.60
C TYR A 72 -28.96 0.72 -10.17
N GLN A 73 -28.34 -0.36 -9.70
CA GLN A 73 -27.45 -0.37 -8.55
C GLN A 73 -26.01 -0.26 -9.06
N TYR A 74 -25.18 0.53 -8.38
CA TYR A 74 -23.77 0.72 -8.72
C TYR A 74 -22.90 0.08 -7.64
N GLU A 75 -21.88 -0.65 -8.07
CA GLU A 75 -20.79 -1.09 -7.21
C GLU A 75 -19.64 -0.08 -7.35
N LYS A 76 -19.19 0.47 -6.23
CA LYS A 76 -18.14 1.49 -6.19
C LYS A 76 -16.98 1.08 -5.30
N LEU A 77 -15.78 1.54 -5.66
CA LEU A 77 -14.62 1.50 -4.80
C LEU A 77 -14.82 2.47 -3.64
N ASP A 78 -14.75 1.93 -2.42
CA ASP A 78 -14.88 2.72 -1.19
C ASP A 78 -13.56 2.70 -0.40
N LEU A 79 -12.86 3.83 -0.43
CA LEU A 79 -11.58 4.01 0.26
C LEU A 79 -11.74 4.30 1.76
N ALA A 80 -12.97 4.53 2.25
CA ALA A 80 -13.23 4.75 3.67
C ALA A 80 -13.18 3.46 4.50
N TRP A 81 -13.25 2.29 3.86
CA TRP A 81 -13.16 0.98 4.50
C TRP A 81 -11.70 0.50 4.62
N GLY A 82 -11.24 0.36 5.86
CA GLY A 82 -10.05 -0.39 6.22
C GLY A 82 -10.35 -1.86 6.56
N TYR A 83 -9.31 -2.62 6.88
CA TYR A 83 -9.42 -4.03 7.30
C TYR A 83 -10.25 -4.22 8.59
N ASP A 84 -10.18 -3.28 9.52
CA ASP A 84 -10.74 -3.35 10.87
C ASP A 84 -11.46 -2.07 11.30
N SER A 85 -11.60 -1.10 10.39
CA SER A 85 -12.07 0.24 10.70
C SER A 85 -12.82 0.89 9.54
N TYR A 86 -13.79 1.73 9.88
CA TYR A 86 -14.46 2.61 8.93
C TYR A 86 -14.10 4.05 9.28
N LYS A 87 -13.52 4.78 8.33
CA LYS A 87 -13.22 6.20 8.51
C LYS A 87 -14.48 7.01 8.22
N LYS A 88 -14.80 7.97 9.08
CA LYS A 88 -15.87 8.96 8.83
C LYS A 88 -15.43 10.03 7.82
N LEU A 89 -14.92 9.59 6.68
CA LEU A 89 -14.43 10.42 5.60
C LEU A 89 -15.25 10.10 4.35
N GLU A 90 -15.69 11.14 3.66
CA GLU A 90 -16.28 11.06 2.33
C GLU A 90 -15.20 11.39 1.30
N TYR A 91 -14.93 10.44 0.40
CA TYR A 91 -13.89 10.59 -0.62
C TYR A 91 -14.48 11.17 -1.91
N HIS A 92 -13.76 12.12 -2.50
CA HIS A 92 -14.07 12.75 -3.78
C HIS A 92 -12.85 12.64 -4.69
N TYR A 93 -13.09 12.47 -5.98
CA TYR A 93 -12.06 12.16 -6.96
C TYR A 93 -12.15 13.08 -8.16
N GLN A 94 -10.99 13.56 -8.62
CA GLN A 94 -10.85 14.01 -10.00
C GLN A 94 -10.32 12.84 -10.82
N TYR A 95 -10.99 12.48 -11.90
CA TYR A 95 -10.59 11.35 -12.76
C TYR A 95 -9.66 11.80 -13.89
N ILE A 96 -8.79 10.89 -14.31
CA ILE A 96 -7.98 11.06 -15.51
C ILE A 96 -8.85 10.71 -16.71
N THR A 97 -9.02 11.67 -17.62
CA THR A 97 -9.80 11.47 -18.87
C THR A 97 -8.94 11.50 -20.11
N ASP A 98 -7.67 11.88 -20.00
CA ASP A 98 -6.71 11.93 -21.11
C ASP A 98 -6.15 10.53 -21.41
N PRO A 99 -6.41 9.94 -22.59
CA PRO A 99 -5.95 8.60 -22.94
C PRO A 99 -4.43 8.44 -22.93
N GLU A 100 -3.66 9.47 -23.30
CA GLU A 100 -2.19 9.37 -23.32
C GLU A 100 -1.65 9.20 -21.89
N LYS A 101 -2.12 10.03 -20.95
CA LYS A 101 -1.81 9.88 -19.52
C LYS A 101 -2.26 8.54 -18.97
N GLN A 102 -3.45 8.05 -19.35
CA GLN A 102 -3.92 6.73 -18.91
C GLN A 102 -2.97 5.60 -19.38
N LEU A 103 -2.56 5.60 -20.64
CA LEU A 103 -1.64 4.61 -21.19
C LEU A 103 -0.24 4.66 -20.57
N GLU A 104 0.25 5.86 -20.24
CA GLU A 104 1.49 6.04 -19.50
C GLU A 104 1.40 5.38 -18.11
N VAL A 105 0.34 5.64 -17.36
CA VAL A 105 0.16 5.03 -16.03
C VAL A 105 0.03 3.51 -16.11
N LEU A 106 -0.64 2.98 -17.14
CA LEU A 106 -0.72 1.53 -17.37
C LEU A 106 0.65 0.90 -17.67
N THR A 107 1.60 1.68 -18.18
CA THR A 107 3.00 1.24 -18.33
C THR A 107 3.67 1.04 -16.97
N TRP A 108 3.50 1.98 -16.04
CA TRP A 108 4.01 1.88 -14.67
C TRP A 108 3.36 0.76 -13.85
N ILE A 109 2.03 0.60 -13.96
CA ILE A 109 1.32 -0.53 -13.34
C ILE A 109 1.85 -1.86 -13.89
N GLY A 110 2.03 -1.95 -15.21
CA GLY A 110 2.63 -3.13 -15.83
C GLY A 110 4.06 -3.38 -15.35
N GLN A 111 4.85 -2.33 -15.09
CA GLN A 111 6.20 -2.47 -14.53
C GLN A 111 6.15 -3.00 -13.10
N TYR A 112 5.34 -2.39 -12.23
CA TYR A 112 5.16 -2.85 -10.85
C TYR A 112 4.79 -4.34 -10.79
N LEU A 113 3.81 -4.76 -11.61
CA LEU A 113 3.33 -6.15 -11.61
C LEU A 113 4.36 -7.14 -12.20
N ARG A 114 5.28 -6.69 -13.05
CA ARG A 114 6.40 -7.53 -13.53
C ARG A 114 7.49 -7.70 -12.49
N ASP A 115 7.80 -6.63 -11.77
CA ASP A 115 8.96 -6.55 -10.87
C ASP A 115 8.63 -6.97 -9.42
N ALA A 116 7.35 -7.14 -9.11
CA ALA A 116 6.86 -7.59 -7.82
C ALA A 116 6.41 -9.06 -7.85
N ASP A 117 6.65 -9.77 -6.75
CA ASP A 117 6.06 -11.10 -6.57
C ASP A 117 4.54 -11.02 -6.52
N LYS A 118 3.87 -12.09 -6.98
CA LYS A 118 2.40 -12.19 -6.98
C LYS A 118 1.81 -11.97 -5.59
N ALA A 119 2.53 -12.33 -4.53
CA ALA A 119 2.14 -12.09 -3.14
C ALA A 119 1.92 -10.61 -2.83
N LEU A 120 2.58 -9.71 -3.56
CA LEU A 120 2.52 -8.25 -3.43
C LEU A 120 1.53 -7.58 -4.38
N PHE A 121 0.82 -8.36 -5.21
CA PHE A 121 -0.20 -7.80 -6.07
C PHE A 121 -1.36 -7.25 -5.22
N PRO A 122 -1.85 -6.04 -5.52
CA PRO A 122 -3.10 -5.56 -4.94
C PRO A 122 -4.26 -6.32 -5.55
N PHE A 123 -5.45 -6.24 -4.94
CA PHE A 123 -6.64 -6.80 -5.57
C PHE A 123 -7.07 -5.97 -6.79
N CYS A 124 -6.93 -4.64 -6.74
CA CYS A 124 -7.06 -3.77 -7.91
C CYS A 124 -6.20 -2.51 -7.79
N PHE A 125 -5.99 -1.85 -8.94
CA PHE A 125 -5.49 -0.47 -8.98
C PHE A 125 -6.64 0.50 -9.18
N PHE A 126 -6.55 1.65 -8.50
CA PHE A 126 -7.41 2.80 -8.75
C PHE A 126 -6.56 4.03 -9.04
N VAL A 127 -6.85 4.75 -10.13
CA VAL A 127 -5.96 5.78 -10.65
C VAL A 127 -6.71 7.10 -10.86
N PRO A 128 -6.97 7.85 -9.78
CA PRO A 128 -7.47 9.23 -9.88
C PRO A 128 -6.33 10.21 -10.19
N GLU A 129 -6.70 11.38 -10.69
CA GLU A 129 -5.82 12.55 -10.78
C GLU A 129 -5.56 13.12 -9.38
N SER A 130 -6.61 13.37 -8.61
CA SER A 130 -6.53 13.86 -7.23
C SER A 130 -7.58 13.22 -6.34
N VAL A 131 -7.33 13.22 -5.04
CA VAL A 131 -8.24 12.71 -4.02
C VAL A 131 -8.45 13.78 -2.96
N THR A 132 -9.70 14.08 -2.68
CA THR A 132 -10.08 14.96 -1.59
C THR A 132 -10.92 14.18 -0.59
N THR A 133 -10.62 14.33 0.69
CA THR A 133 -11.42 13.78 1.78
C THR A 133 -12.24 14.89 2.43
N LYS A 134 -13.47 14.57 2.81
CA LYS A 134 -14.31 15.45 3.60
C LYS A 134 -14.67 14.75 4.89
N ASN A 135 -14.25 15.32 6.00
CA ASN A 135 -14.55 14.78 7.32
C ASN A 135 -16.03 15.01 7.66
N LEU A 136 -16.74 13.95 8.01
CA LEU A 136 -18.19 14.01 8.22
C LEU A 136 -18.56 14.68 9.55
N ASP A 137 -17.65 14.72 10.52
CA ASP A 137 -17.89 15.31 11.84
C ASP A 137 -17.70 16.84 11.81
N ASN A 138 -16.62 17.34 11.20
CA ASN A 138 -16.29 18.79 11.19
C ASN A 138 -16.45 19.47 9.81
N ARG A 139 -16.76 18.71 8.74
CA ARG A 139 -16.88 19.15 7.34
C ARG A 139 -15.61 19.74 6.73
N GLU A 140 -14.47 19.50 7.37
CA GLU A 140 -13.17 19.88 6.84
C GLU A 140 -12.90 19.09 5.56
N VAL A 141 -12.35 19.79 4.57
CA VAL A 141 -12.01 19.25 3.26
C VAL A 141 -10.49 19.30 3.14
N THR A 142 -9.89 18.14 2.92
CA THR A 142 -8.43 17.98 2.85
C THR A 142 -8.09 17.27 1.54
N GLU A 143 -7.28 17.92 0.71
CA GLU A 143 -6.67 17.29 -0.44
C GLU A 143 -5.51 16.39 0.03
N LEU A 144 -5.45 15.18 -0.50
CA LEU A 144 -4.39 14.24 -0.13
C LEU A 144 -3.15 14.54 -0.96
N ASP A 145 -2.03 14.76 -0.28
CA ASP A 145 -0.70 15.04 -0.85
C ASP A 145 0.14 13.77 -1.06
N GLN A 146 -0.38 12.61 -0.67
CA GLN A 146 0.29 11.32 -0.82
C GLN A 146 0.34 10.89 -2.29
N GLN A 147 1.45 10.31 -2.73
CA GLN A 147 1.61 9.77 -4.09
C GLN A 147 0.75 8.53 -4.35
N PHE A 148 0.50 7.73 -3.30
CA PHE A 148 -0.31 6.53 -3.37
C PHE A 148 -0.94 6.20 -2.02
N MET A 149 -1.96 5.35 -2.02
CA MET A 149 -2.60 4.82 -0.81
C MET A 149 -2.80 3.31 -0.93
N ILE A 150 -2.52 2.59 0.15
CA ILE A 150 -2.85 1.16 0.26
C ILE A 150 -4.12 1.03 1.10
N GLY A 151 -5.22 0.65 0.45
CA GLY A 151 -6.49 0.31 1.07
C GLY A 151 -6.67 -1.19 1.25
N PHE A 152 -7.87 -1.62 1.68
CA PHE A 152 -8.19 -3.03 1.90
C PHE A 152 -7.95 -3.90 0.67
N ARG A 153 -8.40 -3.43 -0.50
CA ARG A 153 -8.32 -4.12 -1.80
C ARG A 153 -7.72 -3.27 -2.91
N THR A 154 -7.42 -2.01 -2.61
CA THR A 154 -7.11 -1.03 -3.64
C THR A 154 -5.73 -0.46 -3.39
N LEU A 155 -4.87 -0.52 -4.40
CA LEU A 155 -3.69 0.32 -4.48
C LEU A 155 -4.04 1.55 -5.31
N THR A 156 -4.28 2.66 -4.63
CA THR A 156 -4.65 3.92 -5.28
C THR A 156 -3.39 4.69 -5.64
N MET A 157 -3.25 5.05 -6.91
CA MET A 157 -2.15 5.87 -7.43
C MET A 157 -2.67 7.27 -7.74
N ILE A 158 -2.23 8.29 -7.00
CA ILE A 158 -2.75 9.68 -7.11
C ILE A 158 -1.84 10.48 -8.05
N MET A 159 -2.23 10.59 -9.32
CA MET A 159 -1.32 11.02 -10.40
C MET A 159 -0.94 12.50 -10.38
N GLY A 160 -1.76 13.35 -9.77
CA GLY A 160 -1.41 14.76 -9.55
C GLY A 160 -0.19 14.95 -8.64
N ASN A 161 0.10 13.97 -7.77
CA ASN A 161 1.20 14.04 -6.81
C ASN A 161 2.50 13.40 -7.32
N TRP A 162 2.57 13.03 -8.60
CA TRP A 162 3.75 12.43 -9.24
C TRP A 162 4.52 13.46 -10.09
N GLU A 163 4.00 14.67 -10.25
CA GLU A 163 4.66 15.71 -11.06
C GLU A 163 5.99 16.12 -10.41
N GLY A 164 7.08 16.04 -11.19
CA GLY A 164 8.43 16.36 -10.73
C GLY A 164 9.11 15.23 -9.93
N GLU A 165 8.40 14.14 -9.67
CA GLU A 165 8.92 12.96 -8.98
C GLU A 165 9.46 11.93 -9.99
N ASN A 166 10.28 10.99 -9.50
CA ASN A 166 10.71 9.84 -10.29
C ASN A 166 9.72 8.68 -10.10
N PRO A 167 8.99 8.24 -11.15
CA PRO A 167 8.05 7.12 -11.04
C PRO A 167 8.67 5.84 -10.48
N GLY A 168 9.93 5.56 -10.83
CA GLY A 168 10.64 4.36 -10.35
C GLY A 168 10.80 4.34 -8.82
N ASP A 169 11.09 5.50 -8.22
CA ASP A 169 11.25 5.63 -6.77
C ASP A 169 9.90 5.47 -6.06
N ILE A 170 8.82 5.99 -6.66
CA ILE A 170 7.47 5.80 -6.12
C ILE A 170 7.05 4.32 -6.21
N LEU A 171 7.29 3.65 -7.34
CA LEU A 171 7.00 2.21 -7.50
C LEU A 171 7.77 1.36 -6.50
N LEU A 172 9.04 1.69 -6.24
CA LEU A 172 9.86 1.03 -5.22
C LEU A 172 9.27 1.24 -3.82
N ASN A 173 8.86 2.48 -3.50
CA ASN A 173 8.21 2.79 -2.23
C ASN A 173 6.85 2.11 -2.08
N MET A 174 6.08 1.97 -3.16
CA MET A 174 4.85 1.16 -3.18
C MET A 174 5.15 -0.30 -2.83
N LYS A 175 6.18 -0.92 -3.43
CA LYS A 175 6.59 -2.31 -3.14
C LYS A 175 6.98 -2.47 -1.66
N ARG A 176 7.81 -1.57 -1.12
CA ARG A 176 8.21 -1.55 0.30
C ARG A 176 7.00 -1.45 1.22
N ASN A 177 6.09 -0.53 0.95
CA ASN A 177 4.88 -0.35 1.76
C ASN A 177 3.93 -1.56 1.65
N MET A 178 3.82 -2.19 0.49
CA MET A 178 3.01 -3.41 0.32
C MET A 178 3.56 -4.58 1.15
N VAL A 179 4.89 -4.75 1.21
CA VAL A 179 5.53 -5.71 2.12
C VAL A 179 5.18 -5.36 3.57
N THR A 180 5.44 -4.12 4.00
CA THR A 180 5.16 -3.67 5.38
C THR A 180 3.70 -3.87 5.77
N GLN A 181 2.74 -3.58 4.89
CA GLN A 181 1.32 -3.78 5.17
C GLN A 181 0.96 -5.26 5.28
N LYS A 182 1.53 -6.13 4.44
CA LYS A 182 1.22 -7.57 4.46
C LYS A 182 1.86 -8.28 5.64
N ILE A 183 3.10 -7.93 6.03
CA ILE A 183 3.75 -8.55 7.20
C ILE A 183 3.03 -8.22 8.52
N LYS A 184 2.30 -7.10 8.61
CA LYS A 184 1.49 -6.74 9.78
C LYS A 184 0.41 -7.77 10.13
N ASN A 185 0.02 -8.63 9.17
CA ASN A 185 -0.89 -9.74 9.44
C ASN A 185 -0.26 -10.86 10.31
N TYR A 186 1.05 -10.87 10.49
CA TYR A 186 1.80 -11.84 11.30
C TYR A 186 2.15 -11.23 12.66
N SER A 187 1.15 -10.71 13.36
CA SER A 187 1.32 -9.93 14.59
C SER A 187 1.97 -10.71 15.74
N GLU A 188 1.76 -12.03 15.80
CA GLU A 188 2.41 -12.91 16.78
C GLU A 188 3.93 -12.98 16.57
N ASP A 189 4.37 -13.17 15.32
CA ASP A 189 5.79 -13.18 14.98
C ASP A 189 6.43 -11.80 15.20
N LEU A 190 5.73 -10.74 14.78
CA LEU A 190 6.17 -9.36 14.99
C LEU A 190 6.26 -8.98 16.47
N ALA A 191 5.50 -9.62 17.35
CA ALA A 191 5.62 -9.40 18.79
C ALA A 191 6.99 -9.85 19.35
N TYR A 192 7.65 -10.81 18.70
CA TYR A 192 9.05 -11.15 19.01
C TYR A 192 9.99 -10.08 18.48
N PHE A 193 9.89 -9.72 17.19
CA PHE A 193 10.69 -8.65 16.56
C PHE A 193 10.70 -7.36 17.42
N ASN A 194 9.52 -6.92 17.87
CA ASN A 194 9.33 -5.70 18.65
C ASN A 194 10.02 -5.72 20.03
N LYS A 195 10.41 -6.88 20.54
CA LYS A 195 11.03 -7.06 21.87
C LYS A 195 12.55 -7.23 21.82
N VAL A 196 13.14 -7.41 20.64
CA VAL A 196 14.57 -7.70 20.50
C VAL A 196 15.42 -6.49 20.93
N SER A 197 15.01 -5.27 20.57
CA SER A 197 15.67 -4.03 21.03
C SER A 197 15.05 -3.53 22.33
N ASP A 198 15.88 -2.96 23.22
CA ASP A 198 15.38 -2.34 24.44
C ASP A 198 14.44 -1.16 24.12
N ALA A 199 13.29 -1.13 24.78
CA ALA A 199 12.27 -0.09 24.60
C ALA A 199 12.81 1.32 24.85
N ASN A 200 13.85 1.48 25.69
CA ASN A 200 14.46 2.77 26.00
C ASN A 200 15.39 3.30 24.89
N TRP A 201 15.72 2.47 23.90
CA TRP A 201 16.54 2.89 22.75
C TRP A 201 15.71 3.54 21.64
N TYR A 202 14.39 3.43 21.72
CA TYR A 202 13.46 4.12 20.81
C TYR A 202 13.17 5.56 21.26
N GLY A 203 12.58 6.34 20.35
CA GLY A 203 11.99 7.65 20.65
C GLY A 203 12.75 8.82 20.05
N THR A 204 13.38 8.64 18.89
CA THR A 204 14.07 9.71 18.14
C THR A 204 15.12 10.41 19.02
N LYS A 205 15.87 9.60 19.76
CA LYS A 205 16.97 10.04 20.63
C LYS A 205 18.24 10.21 19.81
N TYR A 206 19.08 11.17 20.20
CA TYR A 206 20.46 11.15 19.73
C TYR A 206 21.12 9.83 20.16
N TRP A 207 21.97 9.29 19.30
CA TRP A 207 22.71 8.06 19.61
C TRP A 207 23.52 8.19 20.91
N SER A 208 24.01 9.40 21.23
CA SER A 208 24.72 9.68 22.50
C SER A 208 23.86 9.55 23.76
N GLU A 209 22.53 9.66 23.64
CA GLU A 209 21.61 9.44 24.77
C GLU A 209 21.41 7.97 25.08
N VAL A 210 21.63 7.11 24.09
CA VAL A 210 21.57 5.64 24.24
C VAL A 210 22.93 5.09 24.68
N ASP A 211 24.02 5.65 24.17
CA ASP A 211 25.39 5.32 24.56
C ASP A 211 26.26 6.60 24.57
N ASN A 212 26.64 7.04 25.77
CA ASN A 212 27.36 8.29 25.99
C ASN A 212 28.79 8.33 25.42
N THR A 213 29.28 7.21 24.90
CA THR A 213 30.56 7.16 24.17
C THR A 213 30.43 7.64 22.72
N ILE A 214 29.21 7.69 22.19
CA ILE A 214 28.90 8.22 20.86
C ILE A 214 28.87 9.75 20.92
N THR A 215 29.41 10.42 19.91
CA THR A 215 29.37 11.88 19.84
C THR A 215 27.93 12.38 19.63
N THR A 216 27.60 13.53 20.22
CA THR A 216 26.21 14.03 20.30
C THR A 216 25.51 14.17 18.95
N TYR A 217 26.25 14.51 17.89
CA TYR A 217 25.70 14.72 16.55
C TYR A 217 26.15 13.66 15.55
N TRP A 218 26.54 12.48 16.03
CA TRP A 218 26.83 11.35 15.17
C TRP A 218 25.56 10.91 14.43
N ASN A 219 25.68 10.63 13.14
CA ASN A 219 24.57 10.18 12.30
C ASN A 219 24.93 8.90 11.54
N CYS A 220 23.91 8.29 10.96
CA CYS A 220 24.04 7.11 10.11
C CYS A 220 23.15 7.21 8.87
N ASP A 221 22.97 8.40 8.29
CA ASP A 221 22.28 8.59 6.99
C ASP A 221 22.83 7.66 5.91
N VAL A 222 24.14 7.42 5.94
CA VAL A 222 24.82 6.49 5.05
C VAL A 222 24.25 5.08 5.10
N LEU A 223 23.52 4.67 6.15
CA LEU A 223 22.84 3.36 6.18
C LEU A 223 21.53 3.34 5.41
N ASN A 224 20.93 4.50 5.12
CA ASN A 224 19.75 4.57 4.27
C ASN A 224 20.10 4.03 2.86
N PRO A 225 19.35 3.06 2.34
CA PRO A 225 19.57 2.58 0.98
C PRO A 225 19.36 3.66 -0.09
N ASP A 226 18.51 4.66 0.19
CA ASP A 226 18.22 5.78 -0.71
C ASP A 226 19.15 6.98 -0.42
N TYR A 227 20.37 6.72 0.06
CA TYR A 227 21.35 7.75 0.36
C TYR A 227 21.71 8.56 -0.89
N THR A 228 21.50 9.87 -0.85
CA THR A 228 21.75 10.82 -1.95
C THR A 228 22.93 11.77 -1.68
N GLY A 229 23.73 11.49 -0.64
CA GLY A 229 24.90 12.31 -0.32
C GLY A 229 26.07 12.09 -1.28
N SER A 230 27.20 12.75 -0.98
CA SER A 230 28.35 12.79 -1.89
C SER A 230 29.26 11.56 -1.83
N LEU A 231 29.14 10.73 -0.80
CA LEU A 231 29.96 9.52 -0.65
C LEU A 231 29.51 8.44 -1.64
N THR A 232 30.47 7.79 -2.29
CA THR A 232 30.22 6.70 -3.25
C THR A 232 31.32 5.64 -3.17
N GLY A 233 31.06 4.45 -3.70
CA GLY A 233 32.03 3.35 -3.79
C GLY A 233 32.61 2.95 -2.44
N GLU A 234 33.93 2.72 -2.39
CA GLU A 234 34.66 2.28 -1.20
C GLU A 234 34.49 3.24 -0.02
N ALA A 235 34.53 4.56 -0.25
CA ALA A 235 34.39 5.56 0.82
C ALA A 235 33.00 5.53 1.47
N LEU A 236 31.94 5.26 0.70
CA LEU A 236 30.60 5.06 1.27
C LEU A 236 30.55 3.76 2.07
N GLU A 237 31.16 2.70 1.55
CA GLU A 237 31.15 1.40 2.23
C GLU A 237 31.92 1.42 3.55
N GLU A 238 33.07 2.10 3.61
CA GLU A 238 33.80 2.32 4.87
C GLU A 238 32.91 2.97 5.94
N GLN A 239 32.17 4.02 5.56
CA GLN A 239 31.24 4.70 6.47
C GLN A 239 30.04 3.82 6.84
N ARG A 240 29.54 2.99 5.93
CA ARG A 240 28.50 2.00 6.23
C ARG A 240 29.01 0.96 7.23
N VAL A 241 30.23 0.45 7.09
CA VAL A 241 30.83 -0.50 8.06
C VAL A 241 30.90 0.13 9.46
N GLU A 242 31.40 1.37 9.56
CA GLU A 242 31.46 2.10 10.83
C GLU A 242 30.07 2.30 11.43
N ALA A 243 29.09 2.71 10.62
CA ALA A 243 27.72 2.93 11.08
C ALA A 243 26.99 1.65 11.49
N ARG A 244 27.22 0.53 10.79
CA ARG A 244 26.73 -0.80 11.18
C ARG A 244 27.28 -1.19 12.56
N ALA A 245 28.56 -0.92 12.81
CA ALA A 245 29.20 -1.23 14.10
C ALA A 245 28.59 -0.46 15.28
N VAL A 246 28.03 0.73 15.02
CA VAL A 246 27.36 1.53 16.05
C VAL A 246 25.91 1.09 16.22
N THR A 247 25.12 1.12 15.14
CA THR A 247 23.67 0.87 15.15
C THR A 247 23.31 -0.59 15.43
N GLY A 248 24.09 -1.54 14.90
CA GLY A 248 23.85 -2.96 15.04
C GLY A 248 23.92 -3.45 16.50
N ARG A 249 24.66 -2.75 17.37
CA ARG A 249 24.70 -3.01 18.83
C ARG A 249 23.34 -2.85 19.50
N PHE A 250 22.45 -2.06 18.90
CA PHE A 250 21.12 -1.76 19.42
C PHE A 250 20.01 -2.48 18.64
N GLY A 251 20.37 -3.33 17.67
CA GLY A 251 19.40 -4.05 16.84
C GLY A 251 18.70 -3.18 15.80
N PHE A 252 19.33 -2.09 15.36
CA PHE A 252 18.80 -1.20 14.32
C PHE A 252 19.64 -1.29 13.05
N VAL A 253 18.98 -1.27 11.88
CA VAL A 253 19.66 -1.30 10.58
C VAL A 253 19.89 0.07 9.96
N MET A 254 19.22 1.10 10.48
CA MET A 254 19.40 2.51 10.14
C MET A 254 18.73 3.39 11.20
N GLY A 255 19.03 4.69 11.19
CA GLY A 255 18.35 5.68 12.02
C GLY A 255 17.07 6.23 11.39
N ASP A 256 16.46 7.19 12.07
CA ASP A 256 15.24 7.85 11.60
C ASP A 256 15.50 8.68 10.33
N GLU A 257 14.52 8.72 9.43
CA GLU A 257 14.63 9.52 8.20
C GLU A 257 14.52 11.01 8.51
N TRP A 258 13.80 11.36 9.58
CA TRP A 258 13.79 12.72 10.10
C TRP A 258 15.17 13.04 10.69
N GLY A 259 15.94 13.88 9.99
CA GLY A 259 17.31 14.25 10.38
C GLY A 259 18.41 13.36 9.79
N GLY A 260 18.11 12.52 8.79
CA GLY A 260 19.14 11.76 8.06
C GLY A 260 19.93 10.81 8.97
N GLY A 261 19.25 9.90 9.66
CA GLY A 261 19.90 8.90 10.51
C GLY A 261 20.60 9.46 11.76
N LEU A 262 20.41 10.74 12.08
CA LEU A 262 20.94 11.38 13.30
C LEU A 262 20.31 10.82 14.59
N PHE A 263 19.12 10.24 14.48
CA PHE A 263 18.35 9.74 15.61
C PHE A 263 18.08 8.25 15.51
N THR A 264 17.86 7.63 16.67
CA THR A 264 17.30 6.28 16.78
C THR A 264 15.87 6.21 16.22
N PRO A 265 15.37 5.03 15.79
CA PRO A 265 13.98 4.90 15.37
C PRO A 265 12.98 5.38 16.44
N TYR A 266 11.92 6.06 16.01
CA TYR A 266 10.90 6.60 16.92
C TYR A 266 10.20 5.49 17.72
N ASP A 267 9.80 4.42 17.04
CA ASP A 267 9.08 3.29 17.62
C ASP A 267 9.37 1.99 16.85
N THR A 268 8.70 0.91 17.26
CA THR A 268 8.85 -0.41 16.64
C THR A 268 8.26 -0.48 15.23
N GLN A 269 7.28 0.36 14.89
CA GLN A 269 6.75 0.43 13.53
C GLN A 269 7.79 1.05 12.60
N ARG A 270 8.43 2.13 13.02
CA ARG A 270 9.48 2.79 12.24
C ARG A 270 10.67 1.86 12.01
N ASP A 271 11.06 1.14 13.04
CA ASP A 271 12.11 0.12 12.97
C ASP A 271 11.75 -1.01 12.00
N LEU A 272 10.50 -1.50 12.02
CA LEU A 272 10.00 -2.47 11.04
C LEU A 272 10.12 -1.95 9.59
N GLU A 273 9.71 -0.69 9.35
CA GLU A 273 9.82 -0.04 8.04
C GLU A 273 11.28 0.09 7.58
N CYS A 274 12.18 0.47 8.50
CA CYS A 274 13.62 0.51 8.26
C CYS A 274 14.19 -0.85 7.87
N PHE A 275 13.82 -1.92 8.58
CA PHE A 275 14.23 -3.28 8.23
C PHE A 275 13.74 -3.71 6.86
N VAL A 276 12.44 -3.56 6.56
CA VAL A 276 11.88 -3.89 5.24
C VAL A 276 12.62 -3.14 4.14
N LYS A 277 12.90 -1.85 4.36
CA LYS A 277 13.64 -1.01 3.40
C LYS A 277 15.05 -1.53 3.14
N VAL A 278 15.81 -1.84 4.19
CA VAL A 278 17.18 -2.36 4.05
C VAL A 278 17.18 -3.75 3.43
N ILE A 279 16.33 -4.66 3.88
CA ILE A 279 16.23 -6.03 3.35
C ILE A 279 15.95 -6.02 1.84
N LEU A 280 14.92 -5.28 1.41
CA LEU A 280 14.54 -5.22 -0.01
C LEU A 280 15.56 -4.49 -0.88
N ALA A 281 16.31 -3.54 -0.31
CA ALA A 281 17.38 -2.88 -1.03
C ALA A 281 18.65 -3.74 -1.14
N THR A 282 18.93 -4.56 -0.13
CA THR A 282 20.02 -5.54 -0.18
C THR A 282 19.73 -6.62 -1.22
N GLY A 283 18.48 -7.10 -1.32
CA GLY A 283 18.06 -8.02 -2.38
C GLY A 283 18.83 -9.34 -2.41
N SER A 284 19.33 -9.78 -1.26
CA SER A 284 20.04 -11.05 -1.11
C SER A 284 20.23 -11.42 0.37
N ASP A 285 19.83 -12.64 0.74
CA ASP A 285 20.09 -13.21 2.08
C ASP A 285 21.59 -13.30 2.38
N GLU A 286 22.38 -13.77 1.40
CA GLU A 286 23.83 -13.91 1.53
C GLU A 286 24.49 -12.56 1.84
N VAL A 287 24.15 -11.52 1.07
CA VAL A 287 24.72 -10.17 1.26
C VAL A 287 24.25 -9.56 2.57
N PHE A 288 22.98 -9.75 2.96
CA PHE A 288 22.49 -9.22 4.24
C PHE A 288 23.25 -9.85 5.41
N ARG A 289 23.46 -11.18 5.37
CA ARG A 289 24.21 -11.92 6.40
C ARG A 289 25.69 -11.54 6.41
N GLU A 290 26.30 -11.30 5.26
CA GLU A 290 27.67 -10.77 5.18
C GLU A 290 27.76 -9.38 5.86
N GLN A 291 26.75 -8.53 5.64
CA GLN A 291 26.74 -7.19 6.18
C GLN A 291 26.41 -7.15 7.68
N TRP A 292 25.48 -7.98 8.15
CA TRP A 292 24.89 -7.84 9.48
C TRP A 292 25.13 -9.03 10.40
N GLY A 293 25.74 -10.12 9.92
CA GLY A 293 25.87 -11.40 10.63
C GLY A 293 26.63 -11.35 11.95
N THR A 294 27.42 -10.30 12.18
CA THR A 294 28.15 -10.09 13.44
C THR A 294 27.37 -9.31 14.49
N TYR A 295 26.14 -8.86 14.20
CA TYR A 295 25.28 -8.09 15.09
C TYR A 295 24.07 -8.91 15.54
N PRO A 296 24.12 -9.59 16.70
CA PRO A 296 23.12 -10.58 17.10
C PRO A 296 21.68 -10.04 17.13
N LEU A 297 21.48 -8.83 17.66
CA LEU A 297 20.15 -8.23 17.75
C LEU A 297 19.55 -7.90 16.37
N VAL A 298 20.39 -7.51 15.40
CA VAL A 298 19.94 -7.30 14.03
C VAL A 298 19.56 -8.63 13.40
N MET A 299 20.39 -9.66 13.59
CA MET A 299 20.12 -10.98 13.03
C MET A 299 18.87 -11.62 13.64
N GLU A 300 18.62 -11.51 14.94
CA GLU A 300 17.38 -12.01 15.56
C GLU A 300 16.13 -11.38 14.95
N LYS A 301 16.16 -10.08 14.66
CA LYS A 301 15.07 -9.41 13.94
C LYS A 301 14.98 -9.83 12.48
N TYR A 302 16.13 -9.97 11.82
CA TYR A 302 16.20 -10.37 10.43
C TYR A 302 15.62 -11.77 10.21
N GLU A 303 15.92 -12.76 11.05
CA GLU A 303 15.37 -14.12 10.88
C GLU A 303 13.84 -14.12 10.93
N VAL A 304 13.24 -13.35 11.85
CA VAL A 304 11.77 -13.22 11.94
C VAL A 304 11.21 -12.66 10.64
N LEU A 305 11.79 -11.57 10.13
CA LEU A 305 11.30 -10.94 8.92
C LEU A 305 11.59 -11.75 7.68
N TYR A 306 12.73 -12.44 7.62
CA TYR A 306 13.10 -13.34 6.54
C TYR A 306 12.08 -14.47 6.43
N GLU A 307 11.74 -15.15 7.53
CA GLU A 307 10.73 -16.20 7.57
C GLU A 307 9.36 -15.67 7.09
N ILE A 308 8.93 -14.50 7.59
CA ILE A 308 7.64 -13.92 7.18
C ILE A 308 7.64 -13.57 5.69
N ILE A 309 8.69 -12.88 5.20
CA ILE A 309 8.74 -12.35 3.84
C ILE A 309 8.91 -13.47 2.81
N THR A 310 9.83 -14.39 3.04
CA THR A 310 10.16 -15.44 2.07
C THR A 310 9.26 -16.66 2.21
N GLU A 311 9.09 -17.18 3.42
CA GLU A 311 8.39 -18.46 3.62
C GLU A 311 6.87 -18.28 3.73
N LYS A 312 6.42 -17.27 4.49
CA LYS A 312 4.98 -17.07 4.74
C LYS A 312 4.30 -16.24 3.65
N LEU A 313 4.95 -15.20 3.16
CA LEU A 313 4.43 -14.37 2.08
C LEU A 313 4.81 -14.89 0.69
N GLY A 314 5.97 -15.54 0.53
CA GLY A 314 6.44 -15.99 -0.78
C GLY A 314 7.00 -14.86 -1.64
N VAL A 315 7.68 -13.89 -1.02
CA VAL A 315 8.40 -12.81 -1.71
C VAL A 315 9.87 -13.22 -1.83
N GLU A 316 10.43 -13.13 -3.02
CA GLU A 316 11.84 -13.43 -3.24
C GLU A 316 12.70 -12.24 -2.76
N LEU A 317 13.74 -12.56 -1.98
CA LEU A 317 14.68 -11.60 -1.42
C LEU A 317 16.02 -11.63 -2.14
#